data_AF-A0A9D5VC67-F1
#
_entry.id   AF-A0A9D5VC67-F1
#
_cell.length_a   1.000
_cell.length_b   1.000
_cell.length_c   1.000
_cell.angle_alpha   90.00
_cell.angle_beta   90.00
_cell.angle_gamma   90.00
#
_symmetry.space_group_name_H-M   'P 1'
#
loop_
_entity.id
_entity.type
_entity.pdbx_description
1 polymer ?
#
loop_
_entity_poly.entity_id
_entity_poly.type
_entity_poly.pdbx_seq_one_letter_code
_entity_poly.pdbx_strand_id
1 'polypeptide(L)' 'MSKIKVANPIVELDGDEMTRIIWDFIKTKLILPYLDVDLKYYDLGIQKR' A
#
# COMPACT_ATOMS: atom_id res chain seq x y z
N MET A 1 -5.84 -20.50 2.43
CA MET A 1 -6.01 -19.97 1.06
C MET A 1 -4.67 -19.46 0.57
N SER A 2 -4.28 -19.75 -0.68
CA SER A 2 -3.13 -19.09 -1.29
C SER A 2 -3.51 -17.64 -1.62
N LYS A 3 -2.57 -16.71 -1.46
CA LYS A 3 -2.77 -15.32 -1.90
C LYS A 3 -2.92 -15.27 -3.43
N ILE A 4 -3.71 -14.33 -3.93
CA ILE A 4 -3.87 -14.06 -5.35
C ILE A 4 -2.59 -13.36 -5.83
N LYS A 5 -1.89 -13.94 -6.80
CA LYS A 5 -0.65 -13.36 -7.33
C LYS A 5 -0.96 -12.26 -8.34
N VAL A 6 -0.42 -11.08 -8.11
CA VAL A 6 -0.52 -9.94 -9.04
C VAL A 6 0.62 -10.02 -10.05
N ALA A 7 0.29 -9.90 -11.34
CA ALA A 7 1.25 -10.12 -12.42
C ALA A 7 2.32 -9.01 -12.53
N ASN A 8 1.96 -7.77 -12.19
CA ASN A 8 2.82 -6.60 -12.34
C ASN A 8 2.91 -5.82 -11.02
N PRO A 9 4.04 -5.13 -10.78
CA PRO A 9 4.18 -4.27 -9.61
C PRO A 9 3.21 -3.07 -9.67
N ILE A 10 2.75 -2.64 -8.50
CA ILE A 10 1.91 -1.45 -8.33
C ILE A 10 2.73 -0.38 -7.63
N VAL A 11 2.60 0.87 -8.10
CA VAL A 11 3.20 2.02 -7.42
C VAL A 11 2.28 2.47 -6.30
N GLU A 12 2.82 2.54 -5.08
CA GLU A 12 2.13 3.05 -3.91
C GLU A 12 2.63 4.46 -3.61
N LEU A 13 1.72 5.43 -3.58
CA LEU A 13 2.01 6.82 -3.24
C LEU A 13 1.36 7.12 -1.88
N ASP A 14 2.18 7.33 -0.87
CA ASP A 14 1.71 7.59 0.49
C ASP A 14 1.42 9.08 0.71
N GLY A 15 0.40 9.36 1.51
CA GLY A 15 -0.08 10.71 1.82
C GLY A 15 0.26 11.17 3.23
N ASP A 16 -0.49 12.15 3.73
CA ASP A 16 -0.26 12.76 5.04
C ASP A 16 -1.42 12.53 6.04
N GLU A 17 -1.15 12.84 7.30
CA GLU A 17 -2.13 12.92 8.39
C GLU A 17 -2.99 11.65 8.58
N MET A 18 -4.31 11.79 8.67
CA MET A 18 -5.24 10.69 8.90
C MET A 18 -5.32 9.73 7.70
N THR A 19 -5.04 10.21 6.49
CA THR A 19 -5.12 9.38 5.28
C THR A 19 -4.02 8.32 5.25
N ARG A 20 -2.80 8.66 5.69
CA ARG A 20 -1.69 7.72 5.85
C ARG A 20 -2.02 6.58 6.81
N ILE A 21 -2.67 6.90 7.93
CA ILE A 21 -3.07 5.91 8.94
C ILE A 21 -4.16 4.98 8.41
N ILE A 22 -5.20 5.55 7.79
CA ILE A 22 -6.29 4.75 7.20
C ILE A 22 -5.75 3.86 6.07
N TRP A 23 -4.83 4.37 5.27
CA TRP A 23 -4.21 3.61 4.18
C TRP A 23 -3.44 2.39 4.69
N ASP A 24 -2.68 2.52 5.78
CA ASP A 24 -2.01 1.39 6.42
C ASP A 24 -3.01 0.32 6.90
N PHE A 25 -4.13 0.74 7.50
CA PHE A 25 -5.19 -0.19 7.91
C PHE A 25 -5.82 -0.94 6.73
N ILE A 26 -6.07 -0.25 5.61
CA ILE A 26 -6.62 -0.87 4.40
C ILE A 26 -5.63 -1.90 3.87
N LYS A 27 -4.35 -1.55 3.74
CA LYS A 27 -3.33 -2.48 3.22
C LYS A 27 -3.22 -3.72 4.09
N THR A 28 -3.07 -3.55 5.39
CA THR A 28 -2.82 -4.63 6.34
C THR A 28 -4.02 -5.56 6.53
N LYS A 29 -5.25 -5.02 6.53
CA LYS A 29 -6.46 -5.82 6.79
C LYS A 29 -7.15 -6.32 5.53
N LEU A 30 -7.10 -5.57 4.44
CA LEU A 30 -7.95 -5.80 3.27
C LEU A 30 -7.18 -6.19 2.00
N ILE A 31 -5.86 -5.93 1.94
CA ILE A 31 -5.06 -6.18 0.72
C ILE A 31 -4.04 -7.31 0.96
N LEU A 32 -3.05 -7.09 1.82
CA LEU A 32 -1.91 -8.00 2.03
C LEU A 32 -2.27 -9.41 2.54
N PRO A 33 -3.39 -9.65 3.25
CA PRO A 33 -3.81 -11.01 3.57
C PRO A 33 -4.26 -11.82 2.35
N TYR A 34 -4.71 -11.14 1.29
CA TYR A 34 -5.37 -11.76 0.14
C TYR A 34 -4.55 -11.68 -1.15
N LEU A 35 -3.66 -10.70 -1.28
CA LEU A 35 -2.88 -10.43 -2.49
C LEU A 35 -1.38 -10.59 -2.23
N ASP A 36 -0.70 -11.28 -3.15
CA ASP A 36 0.75 -11.31 -3.29
C ASP A 36 1.13 -10.33 -4.40
N VAL A 37 1.54 -9.13 -4.01
CA VAL A 37 1.74 -7.98 -4.88
C VAL A 37 3.07 -7.30 -4.54
N ASP A 38 3.82 -6.94 -5.58
CA ASP A 38 5.01 -6.11 -5.45
C ASP A 38 4.60 -4.63 -5.41
N LEU A 39 4.85 -3.96 -4.29
CA LEU A 39 4.50 -2.55 -4.07
C LEU A 39 5.76 -1.68 -4.13
N LYS A 40 5.82 -0.81 -5.14
CA LYS A 40 6.86 0.22 -5.27
C LYS A 40 6.44 1.46 -4.50
N TYR A 41 6.94 1.61 -3.29
CA TYR A 41 6.57 2.66 -2.35
C TYR A 41 7.27 4.00 -2.62
N TYR A 42 6.50 5.09 -2.63
CA TYR A 42 6.98 6.46 -2.65
C TYR A 42 6.20 7.28 -1.62
N ASP A 43 6.93 7.95 -0.73
CA ASP A 43 6.34 8.86 0.26
C ASP A 43 6.21 10.26 -0.38
N LEU A 44 4.98 10.72 -0.58
CA LEU A 44 4.68 12.06 -1.11
C LEU A 44 4.26 13.03 0.00
N GLY A 45 4.50 12.67 1.27
CA GLY A 45 4.18 13.51 2.39
C GLY A 45 4.90 14.85 2.33
N ILE A 46 4.27 15.90 2.88
CA ILE A 46 4.76 17.29 2.82
C ILE A 46 6.20 17.44 3.37
N GLN A 47 6.62 16.57 4.29
CA GLN A 47 7.97 16.57 4.87
C GLN A 47 9.06 16.01 3.94
N LYS A 48 8.68 15.29 2.88
CA LYS A 48 9.57 14.65 1.90
C LYS A 48 9.78 15.51 0.64
N ARG A 49 9.31 16.75 0.67
CA ARG A 49 9.32 17.70 -0.46
C ARG A 49 10.58 18.56 -0.53
#